data_AF-A0AAW2TRQ2-F1
#
_entry.id   AF-A0AAW2TRQ2-F1
#
_cell.length_a   1.000
_cell.length_b   1.000
_cell.length_c   1.000
_cell.angle_alpha   90.00
_cell.angle_beta   90.00
_cell.angle_gamma   90.00
#
_symmetry.space_group_name_H-M   'P 1'
#
loop_
_entity.id
_entity.type
_entity.pdbx_description
1 polymer ?
#
loop_
_entity_poly.entity_id
_entity_poly.type
_entity_poly.pdbx_seq_one_letter_code
_entity_poly.pdbx_strand_id
1 'polypeptide(L)' 'MRHGIKLSKKSPPKTDEELKRMSDIPYASAVGSIQYAVQCTRPDVAYALSVNEQISGMRRRGALEHGQEHS' A
#
# COMPACT_ATOMS: atom_id res chain seq x y z
N MET A 1 10.25 -16.89 11.43
CA MET A 1 9.01 -17.46 11.98
C MET A 1 7.87 -16.48 11.72
N ARG A 2 6.78 -16.88 11.04
CA ARG A 2 5.63 -16.00 10.83
C ARG A 2 4.85 -15.93 12.15
N HIS A 3 4.91 -14.81 12.86
CA HIS A 3 4.04 -14.59 14.01
C HIS A 3 2.60 -14.49 13.50
N GLY A 4 1.85 -15.59 13.63
CA GLY A 4 0.43 -15.60 13.36
C GLY A 4 -0.28 -14.66 14.32
N ILE A 5 -0.95 -13.64 13.79
CA ILE A 5 -1.88 -12.83 14.56
C ILE A 5 -2.92 -13.78 15.16
N LYS A 6 -2.94 -13.92 16.48
CA LYS A 6 -3.88 -14.80 17.17
C LYS A 6 -5.27 -14.16 17.09
N LEU A 7 -6.03 -14.54 16.07
CA LEU A 7 -7.41 -14.11 15.91
C LEU A 7 -8.21 -14.65 17.10
N SER A 8 -8.70 -13.75 17.95
CA SER A 8 -9.67 -14.11 18.99
C SER A 8 -10.95 -14.57 18.31
N LYS A 9 -11.64 -15.57 18.88
CA LYS A 9 -13.01 -16.03 18.51
C LYS A 9 -14.04 -14.91 18.76
N LYS A 10 -13.83 -13.71 18.23
CA LYS A 10 -14.70 -12.56 18.48
C LYS A 10 -16.03 -12.82 17.80
N SER A 11 -16.96 -13.25 18.64
CA SER A 11 -18.42 -13.29 18.53
C SER A 11 -18.98 -13.82 17.21
N PRO A 12 -19.67 -14.98 17.22
CA PRO A 12 -20.56 -15.32 16.11
C PRO A 12 -21.58 -14.18 15.91
N PRO A 13 -22.05 -13.93 14.68
CA PRO A 13 -23.08 -12.94 14.42
C PRO A 13 -24.29 -13.26 15.31
N LYS A 14 -24.72 -12.26 16.08
CA LYS A 14 -25.78 -12.45 17.10
C LYS A 14 -27.14 -12.04 16.55
N THR A 15 -27.16 -11.27 15.45
CA THR A 15 -28.37 -10.79 14.79
C THR A 15 -28.47 -11.30 13.36
N ASP A 16 -29.71 -11.37 12.85
CA ASP A 16 -30.00 -11.78 11.48
C ASP A 16 -29.38 -10.83 10.43
N GLU A 17 -29.32 -9.54 10.77
CA GLU A 17 -28.67 -8.53 9.94
C GLU A 17 -27.16 -8.76 9.80
N GLU A 18 -26.47 -9.18 10.88
CA GLU A 18 -25.06 -9.54 10.84
C GLU A 18 -24.83 -10.81 10.01
N LEU A 19 -25.71 -11.81 10.14
CA LEU A 19 -25.68 -13.03 9.35
C LEU A 19 -25.84 -12.74 7.86
N LYS A 20 -26.82 -11.92 7.48
CA LYS A 20 -27.06 -11.52 6.09
C LYS A 20 -25.86 -10.79 5.50
N ARG A 21 -25.30 -9.82 6.23
CA ARG A 21 -24.10 -9.10 5.81
C ARG A 21 -22.87 -10.00 5.66
N MET A 22 -22.70 -11.00 6.53
CA MET A 22 -21.63 -11.99 6.41
C MET A 22 -21.87 -12.99 5.27
N SER A 23 -23.13 -13.24 4.91
CA SER A 23 -23.48 -14.01 3.71
C SER A 23 -23.19 -13.24 2.43
N ASP A 24 -23.39 -11.92 2.44
CA ASP A 24 -23.12 -11.04 1.29
C ASP A 24 -21.61 -10.92 1.01
N ILE A 25 -20.78 -10.98 2.06
CA ILE A 25 -19.32 -10.91 1.94
C ILE A 25 -18.72 -12.22 2.49
N PRO A 26 -18.62 -13.26 1.65
CA PRO A 26 -18.05 -14.53 2.10
C PRO A 26 -16.59 -14.32 2.52
N TYR A 27 -16.15 -15.07 3.52
CA TYR A 27 -14.80 -14.97 4.09
C TYR A 27 -13.70 -15.01 3.03
N ALA A 28 -13.86 -15.85 1.99
CA ALA A 28 -12.95 -15.93 0.86
C ALA A 28 -12.83 -14.59 0.09
N SER A 29 -13.94 -13.87 -0.13
CA SER A 29 -13.93 -12.55 -0.76
C SER A 29 -13.23 -11.54 0.12
N ALA A 30 -13.51 -11.49 1.43
CA ALA A 30 -12.85 -10.56 2.34
C ALA A 30 -11.33 -10.81 2.41
N VAL A 31 -10.90 -12.07 2.53
CA VAL A 31 -9.48 -12.44 2.54
C VAL A 31 -8.82 -12.13 1.19
N GLY A 32 -9.49 -12.41 0.08
CA GLY A 32 -9.03 -12.07 -1.26
C GLY A 32 -8.86 -10.57 -1.47
N SER A 33 -9.81 -9.76 -0.99
CA SER A 33 -9.75 -8.31 -1.04
C SER A 33 -8.60 -7.74 -0.19
N ILE A 34 -8.34 -8.31 1.00
CA ILE A 34 -7.19 -7.91 1.82
C ILE A 34 -5.87 -8.25 1.11
N GLN A 35 -5.76 -9.46 0.56
CA GLN A 35 -4.56 -9.90 -0.16
C GLN A 35 -4.34 -9.06 -1.42
N TYR A 36 -5.40 -8.68 -2.13
CA TYR A 36 -5.35 -7.76 -3.26
C TYR A 36 -4.93 -6.36 -2.80
N ALA A 37 -5.57 -5.81 -1.76
CA ALA A 37 -5.22 -4.51 -1.20
C ALA A 37 -3.75 -4.47 -0.79
N VAL A 38 -3.25 -5.45 -0.02
CA VAL A 38 -1.84 -5.53 0.38
C VAL A 38 -0.90 -5.57 -0.83
N GLN A 39 -1.26 -6.25 -1.92
CA GLN A 39 -0.45 -6.29 -3.14
C GLN A 39 -0.50 -4.97 -3.92
N CYS A 40 -1.67 -4.36 -4.05
CA CYS A 40 -1.88 -3.08 -4.72
C CYS A 40 -1.29 -1.90 -3.94
N THR A 41 -1.31 -1.98 -2.60
CA THR A 41 -0.77 -0.97 -1.71
C THR A 41 0.67 -1.24 -1.35
N ARG A 42 1.35 -2.26 -1.90
CA ARG A 42 2.82 -2.31 -1.88
C ARG A 42 3.27 -0.98 -2.47
N PRO A 43 3.69 0.00 -1.65
CA PRO A 43 4.37 1.14 -2.19
C PRO A 43 5.69 0.52 -2.57
N ASP A 44 5.93 0.29 -3.85
CA ASP A 44 7.23 -0.16 -4.29
C ASP A 44 8.20 0.92 -3.81
N VAL A 45 8.89 0.64 -2.69
CA VAL A 45 9.79 1.59 -2.06
C VAL A 45 10.92 1.89 -3.04
N ALA A 46 11.28 0.94 -3.91
CA ALA A 46 12.22 1.18 -5.00
C ALA A 46 11.62 2.09 -6.09
N TYR A 47 10.32 1.98 -6.41
CA TYR A 47 9.63 2.94 -7.30
C TYR A 47 9.54 4.33 -6.67
N ALA A 48 9.14 4.42 -5.40
CA ALA A 48 9.08 5.70 -4.69
C ALA A 48 10.46 6.34 -4.58
N LEU A 49 11.52 5.56 -4.32
CA LEU A 49 12.90 6.03 -4.31
C LEU A 49 13.38 6.41 -5.72
N SER A 50 13.07 5.63 -6.76
CA SER A 50 13.50 5.95 -8.13
C SER A 50 12.85 7.24 -8.64
N VAL A 51 11.57 7.45 -8.33
CA VAL A 51 10.86 8.70 -8.64
C VAL A 51 11.43 9.86 -7.83
N ASN A 52 11.77 9.65 -6.55
CA ASN A 52 12.42 10.69 -5.74
C ASN A 52 13.83 11.04 -6.25
N GLU A 53 14.62 10.05 -6.66
CA GLU A 53 15.94 10.26 -7.26
C GLU A 53 15.83 10.98 -8.61
N GLN A 54 14.86 10.62 -9.44
CA GLN A 54 14.58 11.26 -10.72
C GLN A 54 14.17 12.72 -10.54
N ILE A 55 13.24 13.00 -9.61
CA ILE A 55 12.78 14.37 -9.29
C ILE A 55 13.92 15.20 -8.68
N SER A 56 14.71 14.61 -7.78
CA SER A 56 15.87 15.28 -7.17
C SER A 56 16.99 15.54 -8.19
N GLY A 57 17.19 14.63 -9.14
CA GLY A 57 18.14 14.76 -10.25
C GLY A 57 17.70 15.78 -11.30
N MET A 58 16.39 15.94 -11.54
CA MET A 58 15.85 17.03 -12.36
C MET A 58 16.15 18.40 -11.73
N ARG A 59 16.07 18.52 -10.39
CA ARG A 59 16.37 19.77 -9.68
C ARG A 59 17.86 20.13 -9.68
N ARG A 60 18.77 19.15 -9.74
CA ARG A 60 20.23 19.39 -9.82
C ARG A 60 20.69 19.85 -11.20
N ARG A 61 20.01 19.44 -12.27
CA ARG A 61 20.41 19.81 -13.64
C ARG A 61 20.11 21.28 -13.98
N GLY A 62 19.09 21.88 -13.37
CA GLY A 62 18.81 23.32 -13.54
C GLY A 62 19.74 24.27 -12.77
N ALA A 63 20.63 23.76 -11.91
CA ALA A 63 21.56 24.59 -11.12
C ALA A 63 22.99 24.65 -11.71
N LEU A 64 23.29 23.87 -12.75
CA LEU A 64 24.61 23.80 -13.36
C LEU A 64 24.78 24.67 -14.62
N GLU A 65 23.70 25.24 -15.17
CA GLU A 65 23.77 26.05 -16.39
C GLU A 65 23.94 27.57 -16.14
N HIS A 66 24.02 28.01 -14.88
CA HIS A 66 24.27 29.42 -14.53
C HIS A 66 25.66 29.67 -13.92
N GLY A 67 26.66 28.86 -14.31
CA GLY A 67 28.02 28.93 -13.78
C GLY A 67 29.12 29.15 -14.80
N GLN A 68 28.82 29.28 -16.09
CA GLN A 68 29.84 29.30 -17.14
C GLN A 68 29.64 30.41 -18.17
N GLU A 69 29.54 31.64 -17.69
CA GLU A 69 29.69 32.83 -18.54
C GLU A 69 30.25 33.98 -17.70
N HIS A 70 31.54 33.91 -17.39
CA HIS A 70 32.38 35.09 -17.20
C HIS A 70 33.86 34.66 -17.16
N SER A 71 34.50 34.65 -18.33
CA SER A 71 35.92 34.94 -18.49
C SER A 71 36.14 35.68 -19.80
#